data_AF-A0A6L8U2H8-F1
#
_entry.id   AF-A0A6L8U2H8-F1
#
_cell.length_a   1.000
_cell.length_b   1.000
_cell.length_c   1.000
_cell.angle_alpha   90.00
_cell.angle_beta   90.00
_cell.angle_gamma   90.00
#
_symmetry.space_group_name_H-M   'P 1'
#
loop_
_entity.id
_entity.type
_entity.pdbx_description
1 polymer ?
#
loop_
_entity_poly.entity_id
_entity_poly.type
_entity_poly.pdbx_seq_one_letter_code
_entity_poly.pdbx_strand_id
1 'polypeptide(L)' 'MRQISPKVRGCRHIHQSVITLWLKRCDLRTVQYMAGHKRISSTERYQVGYLEDLQESINRCHPLG' A
#
# COMPACT_ATOMS: atom_id res chain seq x y z
N MET A 1 -19.65 -18.23 3.51
CA MET A 1 -18.42 -18.17 2.69
C MET A 1 -18.12 -16.74 2.29
N ARG A 2 -17.00 -16.17 2.73
CA ARG A 2 -16.34 -15.10 1.97
C ARG A 2 -14.94 -15.60 1.68
N GLN A 3 -14.73 -16.06 0.46
CA GLN A 3 -13.41 -16.37 -0.07
C GLN A 3 -12.70 -15.02 -0.25
N ILE A 4 -12.13 -14.51 0.83
CA ILE A 4 -11.13 -13.46 0.74
C ILE A 4 -9.92 -14.19 0.18
N SER A 5 -9.49 -13.84 -1.04
CA SER A 5 -8.33 -14.46 -1.68
C SER A 5 -7.20 -14.62 -0.65
N PRO A 6 -6.56 -15.81 -0.52
CA PRO A 6 -5.64 -16.10 0.58
C PRO A 6 -4.41 -15.17 0.65
N LYS A 7 -4.17 -14.37 -0.40
CA LYS A 7 -3.13 -13.33 -0.46
C LYS A 7 -3.52 -12.01 0.24
N VAL A 8 -4.80 -11.76 0.48
CA VAL A 8 -5.28 -10.47 1.03
C VAL A 8 -5.42 -10.57 2.54
N ARG A 9 -4.47 -9.98 3.27
CA ARG A 9 -4.42 -9.98 4.75
C ARG A 9 -5.58 -9.22 5.43
N GLY A 10 -6.29 -8.34 4.73
CA GLY A 10 -7.46 -7.62 5.25
C GLY A 10 -7.70 -6.23 4.63
N CYS A 11 -8.72 -5.51 5.10
CA CYS A 11 -9.12 -4.19 4.56
C CYS A 11 -7.99 -3.15 4.64
N ARG A 12 -7.16 -3.20 5.69
CA ARG A 12 -6.00 -2.30 5.83
C ARG A 12 -4.98 -2.53 4.71
N HIS A 13 -4.70 -3.79 4.38
CA HIS A 13 -3.79 -4.13 3.29
C HIS A 13 -4.34 -3.62 1.95
N ILE A 14 -5.64 -3.80 1.69
CA ILE A 14 -6.29 -3.27 0.48
C ILE A 14 -6.17 -1.74 0.43
N HIS A 15 -6.46 -1.06 1.56
CA HIS A 15 -6.33 0.40 1.64
C HIS A 15 -4.90 0.85 1.30
N GLN A 16 -3.87 0.22 1.89
CA GLN A 16 -2.48 0.53 1.59
C GLN A 16 -2.14 0.30 0.10
N SER A 17 -2.62 -0.79 -0.49
CA SER A 17 -2.44 -1.09 -1.92
C SER A 17 -3.12 -0.07 -2.83
N VAL A 18 -4.29 0.45 -2.44
CA VAL A 18 -5.01 1.47 -3.21
C VAL A 18 -4.30 2.82 -3.14
N ILE A 19 -3.87 3.26 -1.96
CA ILE A 19 -3.10 4.52 -1.82
C ILE A 19 -1.81 4.46 -2.64
N THR A 20 -1.07 3.35 -2.56
CA THR A 20 0.19 3.19 -3.32
C THR A 20 -0.07 3.15 -4.82
N LEU A 21 -1.17 2.56 -5.27
CA LEU A 21 -1.56 2.61 -6.68
C LEU A 21 -1.87 4.04 -7.15
N TRP A 22 -2.56 4.84 -6.33
CA TRP A 22 -2.84 6.23 -6.65
C TRP A 22 -1.57 7.08 -6.72
N LEU A 23 -0.62 6.86 -5.81
CA LEU A 23 0.67 7.57 -5.82
C LEU A 23 1.50 7.33 -7.09
N LYS A 24 1.27 6.21 -7.80
CA LYS A 24 1.92 5.93 -9.08
C LYS A 24 1.32 6.69 -10.27
N ARG A 25 0.10 7.21 -10.12
CA ARG A 25 -0.71 7.76 -11.22
C ARG A 25 -1.06 9.23 -11.02
N CYS A 26 -0.97 9.73 -9.78
CA CYS A 26 -1.43 11.05 -9.39
C CYS A 26 -0.45 11.69 -8.41
N ASP A 27 -0.50 13.03 -8.33
CA ASP A 27 0.31 13.79 -7.38
C ASP A 27 -0.08 13.54 -5.93
N LEU A 28 0.92 13.67 -5.05
CA LEU A 28 0.81 13.45 -3.61
C LEU A 28 -0.36 14.24 -2.96
N ARG A 29 -0.59 15.47 -3.40
CA ARG A 29 -1.66 16.34 -2.90
C ARG A 29 -3.05 15.78 -3.24
N THR A 30 -3.22 15.29 -4.47
CA THR A 30 -4.46 14.65 -4.94
C THR A 30 -4.72 13.37 -4.16
N VAL A 31 -3.70 12.54 -3.99
CA VAL A 31 -3.82 11.29 -3.22
C VAL A 31 -4.18 11.57 -1.76
N GLN A 32 -3.65 12.63 -1.14
CA GLN A 32 -4.03 13.01 0.21
C GLN A 32 -5.54 13.26 0.35
N TYR A 33 -6.13 13.97 -0.62
CA TYR A 33 -7.58 14.21 -0.63
C TYR A 33 -8.37 12.91 -0.85
N MET A 34 -7.93 12.07 -1.79
CA MET A 34 -8.57 10.78 -2.06
C MET A 34 -8.50 9.81 -0.87
N ALA A 35 -7.40 9.83 -0.12
CA ALA A 35 -7.21 9.04 1.09
C ALA A 35 -7.89 9.64 2.34
N GLY A 36 -8.44 10.86 2.25
CA GLY A 36 -9.06 11.55 3.39
C GLY A 36 -8.07 11.93 4.50
N HIS A 37 -6.79 12.10 4.17
CA HIS A 37 -5.76 12.38 5.16
C HIS A 37 -5.72 13.86 5.56
N LYS A 38 -5.82 14.13 6.87
CA LYS A 38 -5.73 15.49 7.42
C LYS A 38 -4.40 16.19 7.14
N ARG A 39 -3.29 15.43 7.10
CA ARG A 39 -1.93 15.96 6.89
C ARG A 39 -1.28 15.23 5.71
N ILE A 40 -0.50 15.95 4.91
CA ILE A 40 0.23 15.37 3.77
C ILE A 40 1.24 14.29 4.19
N SER A 41 1.85 14.46 5.37
CA SER A 41 2.78 13.49 5.94
C SER A 41 2.17 12.13 6.24
N SER A 42 0.84 12.05 6.40
CA SER A 42 0.14 10.75 6.49
C SER A 42 0.15 10.01 5.16
N THR A 43 0.17 10.72 4.03
CA THR A 43 0.26 10.16 2.68
C THR A 43 1.70 9.92 2.26
N GLU A 44 2.64 10.81 2.61
CA GLU A 44 4.07 10.69 2.27
C GLU A 44 4.68 9.39 2.79
N ARG A 45 4.24 8.91 3.96
CA ARG A 45 4.69 7.62 4.53
C ARG A 45 4.51 6.44 3.57
N TYR A 46 3.53 6.51 2.66
CA TYR A 46 3.27 5.48 1.67
C TYR A 46 4.21 5.54 0.46
N GLN A 47 4.90 6.67 0.23
CA GLN A 47 5.95 6.77 -0.79
C GLN A 47 7.25 6.13 -0.31
N VAL A 48 7.56 6.25 0.99
CA VAL A 48 8.80 5.72 1.60
C VAL A 48 8.73 4.20 1.84
N GLY A 49 7.58 3.69 2.32
CA GLY A 49 7.41 2.26 2.65
C GLY A 49 7.27 1.31 1.44
N TYR A 50 7.10 1.83 0.22
CA TYR A 50 6.82 0.99 -0.96
C TYR A 50 7.99 0.07 -1.34
N LEU A 51 9.24 0.45 -1.05
CA LEU A 51 10.41 -0.36 -1.40
C LEU A 51 10.68 -1.46 -0.37
N GLU A 52 10.54 -1.15 0.92
CA GLU A 52 10.86 -2.10 2.00
C GLU A 52 9.79 -3.21 2.10
N ASP A 53 8.50 -2.86 2.08
CA ASP A 53 7.41 -3.84 2.17
C ASP A 53 7.32 -4.74 0.93
N LEU A 54 7.61 -4.21 -0.27
CA LEU A 54 7.63 -5.01 -1.49
C LEU A 54 8.79 -6.01 -1.46
N GLN A 55 9.98 -5.57 -1.08
CA GLN A 55 11.16 -6.42 -0.93
C GLN A 55 10.92 -7.52 0.11
N GLU A 56 10.30 -7.19 1.24
CA GLU A 56 9.98 -8.15 2.29
C GLU A 56 8.91 -9.16 1.83
N SER A 57 7.92 -8.72 1.04
CA SER A 57 6.92 -9.62 0.45
C SER A 57 7.51 -10.57 -0.61
N ILE A 58 8.48 -10.10 -1.40
CA ILE A 58 9.25 -10.92 -2.35
C ILE A 58 10.08 -11.95 -1.59
N ASN A 59 10.84 -11.51 -0.57
CA ASN A 59 11.67 -12.40 0.25
C ASN A 59 10.85 -13.47 0.99
N ARG A 60 9.63 -13.14 1.45
CA ARG A 60 8.72 -14.12 2.09
C ARG A 60 8.06 -15.11 1.12
N CYS A 61 8.00 -14.80 -0.18
CA CYS A 61 7.37 -15.66 -1.19
C CYS A 61 8.36 -16.39 -2.10
N HIS A 62 9.67 -16.14 -1.99
CA HIS A 62 10.70 -16.86 -2.71
C HIS A 62 11.38 -17.89 -1.79
N PRO A 63 11.32 -19.20 -2.08
CA PRO A 63 11.84 -20.27 -1.23
C PRO A 63 13.38 -20.44 -1.26
N LEU A 64 14.13 -19.40 -1.63
CA LEU A 64 15.60 -19.39 -1.65
C LEU A 64 16.10 -18.15 -0.92
N GLY A 65 15.83 -18.10 0.39
CA GLY A 65 16.65 -17.35 1.34
C GLY A 65 17.75 -18.25 1.86
#